data_AF-A0A5E7A6A7-F1
#
_entry.id   AF-A0A5E7A6A7-F1
#
_cell.length_a   1.000
_cell.length_b   1.000
_cell.length_c   1.000
_cell.angle_alpha   90.00
_cell.angle_beta   90.00
_cell.angle_gamma   90.00
#
_symmetry.space_group_name_H-M   'P 1'
#
loop_
_entity.id
_entity.type
_entity.pdbx_description
1 polymer ?
#
loop_
_entity_poly.entity_id
_entity_poly.type
_entity_poly.pdbx_seq_one_letter_code
_entity_poly.pdbx_strand_id
1 'polypeptide(L)'
;MPNPRDSIIANLNQQMDHFFATGKTVQEIPRGVSADAPFIGTTSHHDRLRAGRDKLAPQVKEQADAGKTAAEAAKALGLHVKRVKLIGKENGFKFAEPS
;
A
#
# COMPACT_ATOMS: atom_id res chain seq x y z
N MET A 1 -9.03 -21.37 -43.57
CA MET A 1 -8.88 -20.20 -42.66
C MET A 1 -7.60 -20.43 -41.86
N PRO A 2 -6.61 -19.52 -41.90
CA PRO A 2 -5.48 -19.59 -40.98
C PRO A 2 -6.01 -19.62 -39.53
N ASN A 3 -5.35 -20.35 -38.64
CA ASN A 3 -5.75 -20.36 -37.24
C ASN A 3 -5.59 -18.93 -36.68
N PRO A 4 -6.59 -18.35 -36.02
CA PRO A 4 -6.49 -17.00 -35.45
C PRO A 4 -5.32 -16.83 -34.47
N ARG A 5 -4.83 -17.93 -33.87
CA ARG A 5 -3.59 -17.88 -33.07
C ARG A 5 -2.36 -17.58 -33.91
N ASP A 6 -2.27 -18.15 -35.11
CA ASP A 6 -1.09 -18.01 -35.97
C ASP A 6 -0.96 -16.58 -36.50
N SER A 7 -2.08 -15.91 -36.80
CA SER A 7 -2.08 -14.51 -37.21
C SER A 7 -1.67 -13.57 -36.09
N ILE A 8 -2.09 -13.85 -34.84
CA ILE A 8 -1.67 -13.10 -33.66
C ILE A 8 -0.16 -13.28 -33.44
N ILE A 9 0.35 -14.51 -33.52
CA ILE A 9 1.78 -14.79 -33.35
C ILE A 9 2.61 -14.07 -34.41
N ALA A 10 2.21 -14.14 -35.68
CA ALA A 10 2.92 -13.47 -36.77
C ALA A 10 2.95 -11.94 -36.56
N ASN A 11 1.85 -11.35 -36.13
CA ASN A 11 1.77 -9.92 -35.85
C ASN A 11 2.65 -9.50 -34.68
N LEU A 12 2.68 -10.28 -33.59
CA LEU A 12 3.54 -10.03 -32.44
C LEU A 12 5.02 -10.09 -32.82
N ASN A 13 5.43 -11.09 -33.61
CA ASN A 13 6.80 -11.20 -34.08
C ASN A 13 7.21 -9.98 -34.93
N GLN A 14 6.34 -9.52 -35.83
CA GLN A 14 6.60 -8.32 -36.64
C GLN A 14 6.78 -7.06 -35.78
N GLN A 15 5.98 -6.90 -34.72
CA GLN A 15 6.12 -5.76 -33.80
C GLN A 15 7.43 -5.81 -33.02
N MET A 16 7.84 -7.01 -32.57
CA MET A 16 9.11 -7.21 -31.90
C MET A 16 10.30 -6.89 -32.81
N ASP A 17 10.29 -7.40 -34.04
CA ASP A 17 11.32 -7.12 -35.04
C ASP A 17 11.42 -5.62 -35.33
N HIS A 18 10.29 -4.94 -35.50
CA HIS A 18 10.26 -3.49 -35.71
C HIS A 18 10.83 -2.73 -34.50
N PHE A 19 10.46 -3.13 -33.28
CA PHE A 19 10.96 -2.51 -32.05
C PHE A 19 12.50 -2.58 -31.99
N PHE A 20 13.09 -3.75 -32.20
CA PHE A 20 14.55 -3.91 -32.17
C PHE A 20 15.26 -3.28 -33.38
N ALA A 21 14.66 -3.34 -34.57
CA ALA A 21 15.21 -2.71 -35.77
C ALA A 21 15.29 -1.18 -35.67
N THR A 22 14.41 -0.55 -34.88
CA THR A 22 14.46 0.89 -34.59
C THR A 22 15.54 1.27 -33.55
N GLY A 23 16.40 0.33 -33.15
CA GLY A 23 17.47 0.55 -32.19
C GLY A 23 16.99 0.62 -30.73
N LYS A 24 15.74 0.26 -30.45
CA LYS A 24 15.21 0.20 -29.09
C LYS A 24 15.68 -1.07 -28.40
N THR A 25 15.96 -0.97 -27.11
CA THR A 25 16.43 -2.08 -26.29
C THR A 25 15.41 -2.41 -25.20
N VAL A 26 15.41 -3.67 -24.75
CA VAL A 26 14.69 -4.03 -23.51
C VAL A 26 15.34 -3.29 -22.36
N GLN A 27 14.54 -2.59 -21.56
CA GLN A 27 14.97 -1.99 -20.30
C GLN A 27 14.44 -2.85 -19.15
N GLU A 28 15.34 -3.35 -18.32
CA GLU A 28 14.93 -3.93 -17.04
C GLU A 28 14.53 -2.77 -16.12
N ILE A 29 13.25 -2.70 -15.77
CA ILE A 29 12.76 -1.76 -14.78
C ILE A 29 12.89 -2.46 -13.43
N PRO A 30 13.75 -1.98 -12.51
CA PRO A 30 13.87 -2.58 -11.19
C PRO A 30 12.50 -2.54 -10.49
N ARG A 31 12.19 -3.56 -9.68
CA ARG A 31 10.96 -3.55 -8.89
C ARG A 31 10.89 -2.26 -8.07
N GLY A 32 9.84 -1.48 -8.28
CA GLY A 32 9.60 -0.22 -7.57
C GLY A 32 9.97 1.06 -8.35
N VAL A 33 10.40 0.99 -9.62
CA VAL A 33 10.81 2.17 -10.43
C VAL A 33 9.77 2.54 -11.51
N SER A 34 8.56 2.00 -11.44
CA SER A 34 7.44 2.44 -12.28
C SER A 34 6.67 3.56 -11.58
N ALA A 35 6.97 4.80 -11.96
CA ALA A 35 6.31 6.05 -11.56
C ALA A 35 6.33 6.36 -10.05
N ASP A 36 6.55 7.64 -9.74
CA ASP A 36 6.26 8.24 -8.42
C ASP A 36 4.73 8.36 -8.22
N ALA A 37 4.01 7.25 -8.47
CA ALA A 37 2.57 7.12 -8.36
C ALA A 37 2.22 5.62 -8.31
N PRO A 38 1.64 5.11 -7.23
CA PRO A 38 1.40 3.68 -7.11
C PRO A 38 0.37 3.18 -8.12
N PHE A 39 0.78 2.11 -8.79
CA PHE A 39 0.30 1.54 -10.05
C PHE A 39 -1.22 1.33 -10.20
N ILE A 40 -2.02 1.24 -9.13
CA ILE A 40 -3.46 0.96 -9.24
C ILE A 40 -4.20 1.57 -8.03
N GLY A 41 -4.82 2.73 -8.21
CA GLY A 41 -6.11 3.13 -7.60
C GLY A 41 -6.32 3.01 -6.06
N THR A 42 -5.29 2.89 -5.24
CA THR A 42 -5.44 2.58 -3.79
C THR A 42 -4.81 3.61 -2.85
N THR A 43 -4.06 4.58 -3.37
CA THR A 43 -3.26 5.50 -2.54
C THR A 43 -4.09 6.61 -1.92
N SER A 44 -4.94 7.30 -2.69
CA SER A 44 -5.69 8.44 -2.16
C SER A 44 -6.59 8.08 -0.97
N HIS A 45 -7.26 6.92 -1.03
CA HIS A 45 -8.10 6.43 0.07
C HIS A 45 -7.24 5.93 1.24
N HIS A 46 -6.19 5.17 0.97
CA HIS A 46 -5.31 4.66 2.02
C HIS A 46 -4.57 5.79 2.76
N ASP A 47 -4.09 6.79 2.03
CA ASP A 47 -3.41 7.97 2.56
C ASP A 47 -4.37 8.86 3.35
N ARG A 48 -5.61 9.04 2.87
CA ARG A 48 -6.65 9.73 3.63
C ARG A 48 -6.97 8.99 4.94
N LEU A 49 -7.06 7.67 4.90
CA LEU A 49 -7.28 6.86 6.09
C LEU A 49 -6.09 6.92 7.06
N ARG A 50 -4.87 6.95 6.54
CA ARG A 50 -3.65 7.10 7.34
C ARG A 50 -3.57 8.48 7.99
N ALA A 51 -3.81 9.56 7.24
CA ALA A 51 -3.90 10.91 7.77
C ALA A 51 -4.98 11.03 8.87
N GLY A 52 -6.12 10.34 8.70
CA GLY A 52 -7.16 10.26 9.73
C GLY A 52 -6.75 9.46 10.98
N ARG A 53 -5.81 8.51 10.85
CA ARG A 53 -5.22 7.77 11.98
C ARG A 53 -4.13 8.58 12.67
N ASP A 54 -3.28 9.25 11.92
CA ASP A 54 -2.18 10.08 12.42
C ASP A 54 -2.70 11.25 13.28
N LYS A 55 -3.85 11.82 12.92
CA LYS A 55 -4.54 12.83 13.76
C LYS A 55 -4.93 12.31 15.15
N LEU A 56 -5.26 11.03 15.26
CA LEU A 56 -5.66 10.38 16.52
C LEU A 56 -4.45 9.83 17.29
N ALA A 57 -3.29 9.71 16.64
CA ALA A 57 -2.08 9.14 17.25
C ALA A 57 -1.64 9.84 18.55
N PRO A 58 -1.68 11.17 18.69
CA PRO A 58 -1.31 11.84 19.94
C PRO A 58 -2.21 11.44 21.11
N GLN A 59 -3.54 11.42 20.90
CA GLN A 59 -4.50 11.05 21.94
C GLN A 59 -4.36 9.58 22.32
N VAL A 60 -4.14 8.71 21.32
CA VAL A 60 -3.94 7.28 21.55
C VAL A 60 -2.62 7.03 22.28
N LYS A 61 -1.57 7.79 21.96
CA LYS A 61 -0.27 7.73 22.63
C LYS A 61 -0.37 8.18 24.09
N GLU A 62 -1.11 9.24 24.39
CA GLU A 62 -1.34 9.69 25.77
C GLU A 62 -2.00 8.58 26.63
N GLN A 63 -2.94 7.82 26.06
CA GLN A 63 -3.52 6.68 26.78
C GLN A 63 -2.50 5.54 26.98
N ALA A 64 -1.63 5.30 26.00
CA ALA A 64 -0.56 4.30 26.12
C ALA A 64 0.49 4.72 27.15
N ASP A 65 0.89 5.99 27.18
CA ASP A 65 1.83 6.57 28.14
C ASP A 65 1.25 6.58 29.56
N ALA A 66 -0.08 6.73 29.70
CA ALA A 66 -0.81 6.53 30.95
C ALA A 66 -0.89 5.06 31.41
N GLY A 67 -0.23 4.14 30.70
CA GLY A 67 -0.17 2.72 31.06
C GLY A 67 -1.44 1.93 30.75
N LYS A 68 -2.38 2.48 29.96
CA LYS A 68 -3.62 1.79 29.63
C LYS A 68 -3.39 0.72 28.58
N THR A 69 -4.20 -0.33 28.67
CA THR A 69 -4.27 -1.37 27.64
C THR A 69 -4.94 -0.84 26.37
N ALA A 70 -4.73 -1.51 25.24
CA ALA A 70 -5.36 -1.12 23.97
C ALA A 70 -6.90 -1.13 24.03
N ALA A 71 -7.51 -1.96 24.89
CA ALA A 71 -8.96 -2.03 25.07
C ALA A 71 -9.51 -0.84 25.87
N GLU A 72 -8.79 -0.41 26.91
CA GLU A 72 -9.16 0.75 27.72
C GLU A 72 -8.98 2.05 26.93
N ALA A 73 -7.88 2.18 26.18
CA ALA A 73 -7.66 3.30 25.28
C ALA A 73 -8.77 3.40 24.20
N ALA A 74 -9.19 2.25 23.65
CA ALA A 74 -10.30 2.16 22.73
C ALA A 74 -11.63 2.62 23.36
N LYS A 75 -11.93 2.17 24.58
CA LYS A 75 -13.13 2.58 25.31
C LYS A 75 -13.13 4.08 25.64
N ALA A 76 -11.99 4.63 26.06
CA ALA A 76 -11.84 6.04 26.40
C ALA A 76 -12.03 6.97 25.20
N LEU A 77 -11.55 6.55 24.02
CA LEU A 77 -11.60 7.34 22.78
C LEU A 77 -12.80 7.01 21.88
N GLY A 78 -13.66 6.06 22.28
CA GLY A 78 -14.79 5.58 21.47
C GLY A 78 -14.34 4.92 20.15
N LEU A 79 -13.13 4.35 20.11
CA LEU A 79 -12.54 3.74 18.93
C LEU A 79 -12.62 2.22 18.99
N HIS A 80 -12.59 1.57 17.84
CA HIS A 80 -12.47 0.11 17.78
C HIS A 80 -11.05 -0.34 18.18
N VAL A 81 -10.91 -1.40 18.99
CA VAL A 81 -9.61 -1.89 19.50
C VAL A 81 -8.59 -2.17 18.38
N LYS A 82 -9.03 -2.76 17.25
CA LYS A 82 -8.15 -2.97 16.08
C LYS A 82 -7.57 -1.67 15.53
N ARG A 83 -8.34 -0.57 15.56
CA ARG A 83 -7.89 0.75 15.08
C ARG A 83 -6.82 1.32 16.02
N VAL A 84 -7.01 1.20 17.33
CA VAL A 84 -6.03 1.63 18.35
C VAL A 84 -4.73 0.84 18.22
N LYS A 85 -4.81 -0.49 18.07
CA LYS A 85 -3.62 -1.34 17.82
C LYS A 85 -2.91 -0.97 16.51
N LEU A 86 -3.66 -0.67 15.45
CA LEU A 86 -3.09 -0.25 14.17
C LEU A 86 -2.36 1.09 14.29
N ILE A 87 -2.96 2.08 14.97
CA ILE A 87 -2.34 3.39 15.22
C ILE A 87 -1.02 3.22 16.00
N GLY A 88 -1.00 2.42 17.06
CA GLY A 88 0.23 2.13 17.81
C GLY A 88 1.31 1.47 16.96
N LYS A 89 0.94 0.49 16.11
CA LYS A 89 1.87 -0.15 15.18
C LYS A 89 2.43 0.82 14.13
N GLU A 90 1.59 1.66 13.56
CA GLU A 90 1.98 2.64 12.53
C GLU A 90 2.86 3.78 13.09
N ASN A 91 2.68 4.12 14.37
CA ASN A 91 3.38 5.23 15.05
C ASN A 91 4.48 4.76 16.03
N GLY A 92 4.74 3.46 16.12
CA GLY A 92 5.89 2.91 16.85
C GLY A 92 5.77 2.88 18.38
N PHE A 93 4.57 2.88 18.96
CA PHE A 93 4.37 2.78 20.41
C PHE A 93 3.53 1.57 20.80
N LYS A 94 3.76 1.07 22.03
CA LYS A 94 3.12 -0.15 22.57
C LYS A 94 2.16 0.22 23.68
N PHE A 95 1.09 -0.57 23.82
CA PHE A 95 0.18 -0.48 24.95
C PHE A 95 0.65 -1.42 26.06
N ALA A 96 0.14 -1.21 27.27
CA ALA A 96 0.29 -2.18 28.34
C ALA A 96 -0.32 -3.53 27.94
N GLU A 97 0.32 -4.61 28.39
CA GLU A 97 -0.21 -5.95 28.20
C GLU A 97 -1.50 -6.12 29.01
N PRO A 98 -2.53 -6.77 28.45
CA PRO A 98 -3.72 -7.10 29.22
C PRO A 98 -3.34 -8.08 30.34
N SER A 99 -3.66 -7.73 31.59
CA SER A 99 -3.63 -8.66 32.72
C SER A 99 -4.77 -9.68 32.66
#